data_AF-A0A6H5HJL4-F1
#
_entry.id   AF-A0A6H5HJL4-F1
#
_cell.length_a   1.000
_cell.length_b   1.000
_cell.length_c   1.000
_cell.angle_alpha   90.00
_cell.angle_beta   90.00
_cell.angle_gamma   90.00
#
_symmetry.space_group_name_H-M   'P 1'
#
loop_
_entity.id
_entity.type
_entity.pdbx_description
1 polymer ?
#
loop_
_entity_poly.entity_id
_entity_poly.type
_entity_poly.pdbx_seq_one_letter_code
_entity_poly.pdbx_strand_id
1 'polypeptide(L)'
;MQKVKMHGLVGDLWPNIRLMQLTGHWLLEYHEDSGGMGRLLRLAYCWLTTVLVFVQYGFLVCFLLLETYNADEMAAVTITTLFFLHSVTKFTFFALRSSYFYRTLGAWNQ
;
A
#
# COMPACT_ATOMS: atom_id res chain seq x y z
N MET A 1 23.96 -9.68 -8.19
CA MET A 1 23.54 -8.27 -8.24
C MET A 1 23.07 -7.95 -9.65
N GLN A 2 21.81 -8.24 -9.99
CA GLN A 2 21.22 -7.64 -11.18
C GLN A 2 20.79 -6.24 -10.76
N LYS A 3 21.55 -5.21 -11.20
CA LYS A 3 21.09 -3.83 -11.11
C LYS A 3 19.73 -3.78 -11.81
N VAL A 4 18.70 -3.32 -11.10
CA VAL A 4 17.40 -3.04 -11.72
C VAL A 4 17.68 -2.04 -12.85
N LYS A 5 17.60 -2.52 -14.09
CA LYS A 5 17.67 -1.62 -15.24
C LYS A 5 16.37 -0.83 -15.23
N MET A 6 16.44 0.40 -14.74
CA MET A 6 15.36 1.39 -14.87
C MET A 6 15.27 1.74 -16.35
N HIS A 7 14.51 0.94 -17.08
CA HIS A 7 14.26 1.12 -18.50
C HIS A 7 12.77 1.34 -18.71
N GLY A 8 12.43 2.06 -19.78
CA GLY A 8 11.04 2.36 -20.08
C GLY A 8 10.29 3.10 -18.98
N LEU A 9 9.01 2.74 -18.82
CA LEU A 9 8.08 3.35 -17.88
C LEU A 9 8.52 3.28 -16.41
N VAL A 10 9.32 2.27 -16.04
CA VAL A 10 9.87 2.15 -14.68
C VAL A 10 10.88 3.25 -14.38
N GLY A 11 11.64 3.70 -15.39
CA GLY A 11 12.54 4.85 -15.26
C GLY A 11 11.77 6.15 -15.08
N ASP A 12 10.71 6.35 -15.87
CA ASP A 12 9.88 7.56 -15.82
C ASP A 12 9.15 7.71 -14.48
N LEU A 13 8.66 6.60 -13.93
CA LEU A 13 7.90 6.57 -12.67
C LEU A 13 8.76 6.31 -11.43
N TRP A 14 10.09 6.39 -11.53
CA TRP A 14 10.98 5.96 -10.47
C TRP A 14 10.73 6.64 -9.10
N PRO A 15 10.56 7.98 -9.01
CA PRO A 15 10.27 8.62 -7.72
C PRO A 15 8.94 8.14 -7.12
N ASN A 16 7.93 7.91 -7.95
CA ASN A 16 6.62 7.44 -7.50
C ASN A 16 6.69 5.97 -7.02
N ILE A 17 7.41 5.12 -7.75
CA ILE A 17 7.69 3.73 -7.35
C ILE A 17 8.39 3.68 -5.99
N ARG A 18 9.38 4.54 -5.75
CA ARG A 18 10.05 4.64 -4.45
C ARG A 18 9.10 5.10 -3.34
N LEU A 19 8.24 6.07 -3.59
CA LEU A 19 7.22 6.50 -2.62
C LEU A 19 6.23 5.36 -2.30
N MET A 20 5.82 4.59 -3.31
CA MET A 20 4.97 3.41 -3.10
C MET A 20 5.66 2.34 -2.24
N GLN A 21 6.96 2.10 -2.46
CA GLN A 21 7.76 1.19 -1.61
C GLN A 21 7.87 1.71 -0.17
N LEU A 22 8.12 3.01 0.00
CA LEU A 22 8.25 3.66 1.31
C LEU A 22 6.94 3.73 2.09
N THR A 23 5.81 3.79 1.41
CA THR A 23 4.47 3.78 2.05
C THR A 23 4.04 2.37 2.47
N GLY A 24 4.83 1.34 2.14
CA GLY A 24 4.56 -0.04 2.54
C GLY A 24 3.64 -0.80 1.59
N HIS A 25 3.34 -0.28 0.40
CA HIS A 25 2.65 -1.07 -0.62
C HIS A 25 3.45 -2.34 -0.95
N TRP A 26 2.74 -3.39 -1.33
CA TRP A 26 3.29 -4.71 -1.65
C TRP A 26 4.06 -4.75 -3.00
N LEU A 27 4.94 -3.77 -3.21
CA LEU A 27 5.82 -3.64 -4.36
C LEU A 27 7.22 -4.17 -3.99
N LEU A 28 7.37 -5.50 -4.02
CA LEU A 28 8.60 -6.19 -3.58
C LEU A 28 9.70 -6.19 -4.65
N GLU A 29 9.37 -5.90 -5.90
CA GLU A 29 10.33 -5.80 -7.01
C GLU A 29 10.90 -4.37 -7.13
N TYR A 30 11.74 -4.11 -8.13
CA TYR A 30 12.34 -2.79 -8.42
C TYR A 30 13.16 -2.20 -7.27
N HIS A 31 13.92 -3.05 -6.59
CA HIS A 31 14.90 -2.65 -5.58
C HIS A 31 16.32 -2.96 -6.07
N GLU A 32 17.26 -2.06 -5.79
CA GLU A 32 18.66 -2.20 -6.21
C GLU A 32 19.35 -3.43 -5.63
N ASP A 33 18.95 -3.84 -4.42
CA ASP A 33 19.43 -5.06 -3.78
C ASP A 33 18.40 -6.20 -3.90
N SER A 34 18.80 -7.32 -4.48
CA SER A 34 17.99 -8.53 -4.64
C SER A 34 18.33 -9.61 -3.62
N GLY A 35 19.17 -9.31 -2.61
CA GLY A 35 19.56 -10.25 -1.57
C GLY A 35 18.35 -10.83 -0.82
N GLY A 36 18.42 -12.13 -0.50
CA GLY A 36 17.33 -12.85 0.19
C GLY A 36 16.95 -12.20 1.53
N MET A 37 17.93 -11.76 2.32
CA MET A 37 17.71 -11.06 3.58
C MET A 37 17.00 -9.71 3.38
N GLY A 38 17.43 -8.92 2.38
CA GLY A 38 16.79 -7.64 2.05
C GLY A 38 15.33 -7.80 1.61
N ARG A 39 15.01 -8.87 0.87
CA ARG A 39 13.64 -9.20 0.49
C ARG A 39 12.78 -9.57 1.71
N LEU A 40 13.32 -10.34 2.65
CA LEU A 40 12.61 -10.71 3.87
C LEU A 40 12.28 -9.49 4.74
N LEU A 41 13.23 -8.57 4.92
CA LEU A 41 13.01 -7.32 5.66
C LEU A 41 11.91 -6.45 5.04
N ARG A 42 11.88 -6.34 3.71
CA ARG A 42 10.82 -5.60 3.00
C ARG A 42 9.46 -6.26 3.16
N LEU A 43 9.42 -7.59 3.11
CA LEU A 43 8.18 -8.34 3.30
C LEU A 43 7.65 -8.17 4.72
N ALA A 44 8.54 -8.20 5.73
CA ALA A 44 8.19 -7.90 7.12
C ALA A 44 7.67 -6.46 7.27
N TYR A 45 8.31 -5.48 6.62
CA TYR A 45 7.86 -4.09 6.61
C TYR A 45 6.47 -3.90 5.98
N CYS A 46 6.22 -4.54 4.83
CA CYS A 46 4.91 -4.51 4.16
C CYS A 46 3.84 -5.14 5.07
N TRP A 47 4.14 -6.26 5.72
CA TRP A 47 3.21 -6.88 6.67
C TRP A 47 2.92 -5.98 7.87
N LEU A 48 3.95 -5.41 8.49
CA LEU A 48 3.80 -4.55 9.66
C LEU A 48 2.95 -3.32 9.32
N THR A 49 3.23 -2.64 8.22
CA THR A 49 2.44 -1.49 7.75
C THR A 49 1.00 -1.89 7.41
N THR A 50 0.80 -3.03 6.73
CA THR A 50 -0.55 -3.56 6.46
C THR A 50 -1.31 -3.77 7.77
N VAL A 51 -0.73 -4.48 8.73
CA VAL A 51 -1.37 -4.75 10.03
C VAL A 51 -1.71 -3.45 10.75
N LEU A 52 -0.79 -2.49 10.82
CA LEU A 52 -1.04 -1.21 11.48
C LEU A 52 -2.19 -0.42 10.82
N VAL A 53 -2.25 -0.38 9.49
CA VAL A 53 -3.33 0.30 8.74
C VAL A 53 -4.67 -0.37 9.00
N PHE A 54 -4.73 -1.71 8.95
CA PHE A 54 -5.97 -2.45 9.18
C PHE A 54 -6.43 -2.38 10.64
N VAL A 55 -5.51 -2.42 11.60
CA VAL A 55 -5.83 -2.28 13.03
C VAL A 55 -6.36 -0.88 13.33
N GLN A 56 -5.70 0.17 12.81
CA GLN A 56 -6.17 1.55 12.98
C GLN A 56 -7.57 1.75 12.37
N TYR A 57 -7.80 1.22 11.17
CA TYR A 57 -9.13 1.26 10.56
C TYR A 57 -10.16 0.44 11.35
N GLY A 58 -9.77 -0.71 11.89
CA GLY A 58 -10.60 -1.51 12.77
C GLY A 58 -11.05 -0.74 14.02
N PHE A 59 -10.14 0.01 14.65
CA PHE A 59 -10.49 0.87 15.78
C PHE A 59 -11.44 2.01 15.39
N LEU A 60 -11.28 2.62 14.21
CA LEU A 60 -12.24 3.61 13.70
C LEU A 60 -13.65 3.03 13.50
N VAL A 61 -13.74 1.81 12.96
CA VAL A 61 -15.02 1.11 12.80
C VAL A 61 -15.63 0.75 14.16
N CYS A 62 -14.84 0.24 15.10
CA CYS A 62 -15.32 -0.02 16.46
C CYS A 62 -15.82 1.25 17.14
N PHE A 63 -15.10 2.37 16.97
CA PHE A 63 -15.50 3.67 17.52
C PHE A 63 -16.86 4.12 16.94
N LEU A 64 -17.05 3.98 15.62
CA LEU A 64 -18.33 4.28 14.97
C LEU A 64 -19.50 3.45 15.52
N LEU A 65 -19.27 2.16 15.78
CA LEU A 65 -20.31 1.26 16.31
C LEU A 65 -20.68 1.56 17.76
N LEU A 66 -19.75 2.09 18.54
CA LEU A 66 -19.97 2.44 19.95
C LEU A 66 -20.59 3.84 20.11
N GLU A 67 -20.22 4.79 19.26
CA GLU A 67 -20.65 6.19 19.32
C GLU A 67 -21.91 6.46 18.47
N THR A 68 -23.05 5.89 18.91
CA THR A 68 -24.33 5.95 18.14
C THR A 68 -25.39 6.87 18.74
N TYR A 69 -25.16 7.43 19.93
CA TYR A 69 -26.18 8.18 20.67
C TYR A 69 -26.27 9.65 20.28
N ASN A 70 -25.23 10.22 19.65
CA ASN A 70 -25.22 11.59 19.14
C ASN A 70 -25.15 11.58 17.60
N ALA A 71 -26.17 12.13 16.95
CA ALA A 71 -26.28 12.13 15.49
C ALA A 71 -25.15 12.91 14.80
N ASP A 72 -24.70 14.01 15.40
CA ASP A 72 -23.65 14.86 14.83
C ASP A 72 -22.28 14.16 14.89
N GLU A 73 -21.98 13.53 16.03
CA GLU A 73 -20.75 12.75 16.21
C GLU A 73 -20.75 11.50 15.33
N MET A 74 -21.87 10.79 15.25
CA MET A 74 -22.02 9.63 14.37
C MET A 74 -21.78 10.02 12.90
N ALA A 75 -22.30 11.17 12.44
CA ALA A 75 -22.05 11.66 11.09
C ALA A 75 -20.57 11.98 10.84
N ALA A 76 -19.91 12.67 11.79
CA ALA A 76 -18.49 13.00 11.69
C ALA A 76 -17.59 11.75 11.62
N VAL A 77 -17.86 10.75 12.46
CA VAL A 77 -17.12 9.48 12.46
C VAL A 77 -17.43 8.67 11.21
N THR A 78 -18.67 8.69 10.72
CA THR A 78 -19.05 8.02 9.46
C THR A 78 -18.25 8.57 8.29
N ILE A 79 -18.16 9.90 8.16
CA ILE A 79 -17.36 10.55 7.11
C ILE A 79 -15.90 10.14 7.22
N THR A 80 -15.35 10.13 8.44
CA THR A 80 -13.95 9.77 8.69
C THR A 80 -13.66 8.31 8.30
N THR A 81 -14.55 7.38 8.67
CA THR A 81 -14.44 5.97 8.31
C THR A 81 -14.53 5.77 6.80
N LEU A 82 -15.50 6.40 6.13
CA LEU A 82 -15.63 6.33 4.68
C LEU A 82 -14.44 6.97 3.94
N PHE A 83 -13.87 8.05 4.48
CA PHE A 83 -12.68 8.67 3.93
C PHE A 83 -11.50 7.68 3.93
N PHE A 84 -11.19 7.09 5.09
CA PHE A 84 -10.06 6.15 5.21
C PHE A 84 -10.31 4.79 4.53
N LEU A 85 -11.56 4.40 4.30
CA LEU A 85 -11.90 3.23 3.49
C LEU A 85 -11.27 3.28 2.09
N HIS A 86 -11.13 4.46 1.48
CA HIS A 86 -10.47 4.63 0.18
C HIS A 86 -9.00 4.19 0.22
N SER A 87 -8.29 4.56 1.29
CA SER A 87 -6.89 4.20 1.46
C SER A 87 -6.73 2.70 1.70
N VAL A 88 -7.55 2.12 2.58
CA VAL A 88 -7.54 0.67 2.87
C VAL A 88 -7.87 -0.16 1.62
N THR A 89 -8.88 0.25 0.86
CA THR A 89 -9.29 -0.45 -0.37
C THR A 89 -8.21 -0.37 -1.46
N LYS A 90 -7.62 0.80 -1.72
CA LYS A 90 -6.50 0.94 -2.67
C LYS A 90 -5.28 0.12 -2.26
N PHE A 91 -4.95 0.14 -0.98
CA PHE A 91 -3.83 -0.62 -0.44
C PHE A 91 -4.03 -2.13 -0.62
N THR A 92 -5.23 -2.63 -0.32
CA THR A 92 -5.63 -4.02 -0.53
C THR A 92 -5.68 -4.41 -2.00
N PHE A 93 -6.24 -3.54 -2.85
CA PHE A 93 -6.34 -3.78 -4.29
C PHE A 93 -4.97 -3.97 -4.91
N PHE A 94 -4.00 -3.12 -4.54
CA PHE A 94 -2.62 -3.26 -5.01
C PHE A 94 -2.00 -4.60 -4.59
N ALA A 95 -2.19 -5.01 -3.33
CA ALA A 95 -1.65 -6.28 -2.82
C ALA A 95 -2.21 -7.49 -3.60
N LEU A 96 -3.54 -7.53 -3.83
CA LEU A 96 -4.21 -8.63 -4.52
C LEU A 96 -3.94 -8.67 -6.02
N ARG A 97 -3.79 -7.51 -6.67
CA ARG A 97 -3.63 -7.39 -8.14
C ARG A 97 -2.20 -7.04 -8.57
N SER A 98 -1.22 -7.17 -7.68
CA SER A 98 0.18 -6.81 -7.90
C SER A 98 0.76 -7.30 -9.22
N SER A 99 0.47 -8.55 -9.63
CA SER A 99 0.90 -9.12 -10.92
C SER A 99 0.49 -8.28 -12.14
N TYR A 100 -0.71 -7.72 -12.16
CA TYR A 100 -1.17 -6.86 -13.26
C TYR A 100 -0.41 -5.54 -13.28
N PHE A 101 -0.10 -4.97 -12.11
CA PHE A 101 0.69 -3.75 -12.01
C PHE A 101 2.12 -3.95 -12.53
N TYR A 102 2.77 -5.05 -12.17
CA TYR A 102 4.10 -5.39 -12.71
C TYR A 102 4.07 -5.55 -14.23
N ARG A 103 3.02 -6.19 -14.77
CA ARG A 103 2.85 -6.33 -16.22
C ARG A 103 2.72 -4.98 -16.92
N THR A 104 1.95 -4.04 -16.35
CA THR A 104 1.80 -2.69 -16.89
C THR A 104 3.09 -1.89 -16.81
N LEU A 105 3.79 -1.95 -15.67
CA LEU A 105 5.08 -1.28 -15.50
C LEU A 105 6.15 -1.81 -16.46
N GLY A 106 6.12 -3.10 -16.77
CA GLY A 106 7.02 -3.73 -17.74
C GLY A 106 6.61 -3.61 -19.20
N ALA A 107 5.42 -3.07 -19.52
CA ALA A 107 4.90 -3.05 -20.89
C ALA A 107 5.68 -2.13 -21.83
N TRP A 108 6.35 -1.10 -21.30
CA TRP A 108 7.11 -0.10 -22.05
C TRP A 108 8.62 -0.34 -21.98
N ASN A 109 9.06 -1.58 -21.77
CA ASN A 109 10.48 -1.95 -21.68
C ASN A 109 11.07 -2.40 -23.03
N GLN A 110 10.40 -2.11 -24.16
CA GLN A 110 10.88 -2.41 -25.51
C GLN A 110 12.10 -1.58 -25.88
#